data_AF-A0A9D4J180-F1
#
_entry.id   AF-A0A9D4J180-F1
#
_cell.length_a   1.000
_cell.length_b   1.000
_cell.length_c   1.000
_cell.angle_alpha   90.00
_cell.angle_beta   90.00
_cell.angle_gamma   90.00
#
_symmetry.space_group_name_H-M   'P 1'
#
loop_
_entity.id
_entity.type
_entity.pdbx_description
1 polymer ?
#
loop_
_entity_poly.entity_id
_entity_poly.type
_entity_poly.pdbx_seq_one_letter_code
_entity_poly.pdbx_strand_id
1 'polypeptide(L)' 'MKIHTGERSNSCSVCGKGFVTRSILTEHMMSHTGERPHSCSVCEKGYVTMSNLTQHMRIHMGRCHIVAVVVEKDQ' A
#
# COMPACT_ATOMS: atom_id res chain seq x y z
N MET A 1 -2.69 -32.63 -1.98
CA MET A 1 -2.76 -31.40 -2.80
C MET A 1 -3.60 -30.39 -2.04
N LYS A 2 -3.02 -29.34 -1.47
CA LYS A 2 -3.81 -28.25 -0.87
C LYS A 2 -4.39 -27.47 -2.04
N ILE A 3 -5.63 -27.78 -2.39
CA ILE A 3 -6.39 -26.98 -3.35
C ILE A 3 -6.46 -25.60 -2.71
N HIS A 4 -5.74 -24.64 -3.28
CA HIS A 4 -5.95 -23.24 -2.98
C HIS A 4 -7.27 -22.86 -3.64
N THR A 5 -8.40 -23.28 -3.04
CA THR A 5 -9.70 -22.64 -3.23
C THR A 5 -9.57 -21.25 -2.64
N GLY A 6 -8.81 -20.40 -3.33
CA GLY A 6 -8.89 -18.97 -3.15
C GLY A 6 -10.25 -18.56 -3.67
N GLU A 7 -11.29 -18.80 -2.87
CA GLU A 7 -12.56 -18.09 -2.99
C GLU A 7 -12.18 -16.61 -2.96
N ARG A 8 -12.05 -16.03 -4.15
CA ARG A 8 -11.87 -14.60 -4.34
C ARG A 8 -13.24 -13.98 -4.09
N SER A 9 -13.71 -14.03 -2.84
CA SER A 9 -15.03 -13.52 -2.44
C SER A 9 -15.07 -11.98 -2.54
N ASN A 10 -13.91 -11.34 -2.63
CA ASN A 10 -13.77 -9.90 -2.67
C ASN A 10 -13.49 -9.44 -4.11
N SER A 11 -14.55 -9.17 -4.87
CA SER A 11 -14.45 -8.65 -6.23
C SER A 11 -14.47 -7.11 -6.26
N CYS A 12 -13.71 -6.54 -7.19
CA CYS A 12 -13.77 -5.13 -7.51
C CYS A 12 -15.06 -4.82 -8.27
N SER A 13 -15.83 -3.85 -7.78
CA SER A 13 -17.05 -3.38 -8.44
C SER A 13 -16.79 -2.57 -9.72
N VAL A 14 -15.58 -2.05 -9.92
CA VAL A 14 -15.22 -1.21 -11.08
C VAL A 14 -14.72 -2.05 -12.25
N CYS A 15 -13.85 -3.03 -12.00
CA CYS A 15 -13.24 -3.84 -13.07
C CYS A 15 -13.48 -5.35 -12.95
N GLY A 16 -14.24 -5.81 -11.95
CA GLY A 16 -14.59 -7.21 -11.76
C GLY A 16 -13.46 -8.12 -11.27
N LYS A 17 -12.25 -7.59 -11.01
CA LYS A 17 -11.13 -8.40 -10.52
C LYS A 17 -11.40 -8.97 -9.13
N GLY A 18 -11.16 -10.27 -8.95
CA GLY A 18 -11.28 -10.96 -7.66
C GLY A 18 -9.97 -10.95 -6.86
N PHE A 19 -10.09 -10.71 -5.56
CA PHE A 19 -8.99 -10.68 -4.59
C PHE A 19 -9.23 -11.66 -3.44
N VAL A 20 -8.14 -12.20 -2.90
CA VAL A 20 -8.16 -13.20 -1.83
C VAL A 20 -8.59 -12.57 -0.50
N THR A 21 -8.28 -11.29 -0.27
CA THR A 21 -8.62 -10.60 0.97
C THR A 21 -9.23 -9.22 0.69
N ARG A 22 -10.05 -8.73 1.63
CA ARG A 22 -10.62 -7.37 1.58
C ARG A 22 -9.54 -6.30 1.54
N SER A 23 -8.44 -6.46 2.29
CA SER A 23 -7.35 -5.48 2.32
C SER A 23 -6.70 -5.28 0.95
N ILE A 24 -6.48 -6.36 0.19
CA ILE A 24 -5.93 -6.26 -1.17
C ILE A 24 -6.97 -5.64 -2.12
N LEU A 25 -8.26 -5.95 -1.96
CA LEU A 25 -9.32 -5.28 -2.72
C LEU A 25 -9.33 -3.76 -2.43
N THR A 26 -9.27 -3.35 -1.16
CA THR A 26 -9.22 -1.94 -0.78
C THR A 26 -7.97 -1.25 -1.33
N GLU A 27 -6.80 -1.91 -1.28
CA GLU A 27 -5.57 -1.43 -1.91
C GLU A 27 -5.77 -1.20 -3.41
N HIS A 28 -6.38 -2.17 -4.08
CA HIS A 28 -6.68 -2.08 -5.49
C HIS A 28 -7.67 -0.95 -5.82
N MET A 29 -8.69 -0.71 -4.98
CA MET A 29 -9.67 0.36 -5.21
C MET A 29 -9.00 1.75 -5.23
N MET A 30 -7.94 1.96 -4.47
CA MET A 30 -7.15 3.20 -4.52
C MET A 30 -6.48 3.44 -5.88
N SER A 31 -6.27 2.39 -6.70
CA SER A 31 -5.80 2.55 -8.08
C SER A 31 -6.87 3.12 -9.03
N HIS A 32 -8.15 2.96 -8.68
CA HIS A 32 -9.27 3.55 -9.41
C HIS A 32 -9.55 4.99 -8.97
N THR A 33 -9.49 5.28 -7.68
CA THR A 33 -9.73 6.63 -7.14
C THR A 33 -8.50 7.54 -7.28
N GLY A 34 -7.32 6.96 -7.44
CA GLY A 34 -6.05 7.71 -7.42
C GLY A 34 -5.63 8.15 -6.02
N GLU A 35 -6.37 7.76 -4.97
CA GLU A 35 -6.03 8.08 -3.60
C GLU A 35 -4.70 7.44 -3.19
N ARG A 36 -3.83 8.25 -2.61
CA ARG A 36 -2.49 7.85 -2.16
C ARG A 36 -2.27 8.41 -0.76
N PRO A 37 -2.80 7.74 0.28
CA PRO A 37 -2.77 8.25 1.65
C PRO A 37 -1.35 8.41 2.21
N HIS A 38 -0.36 7.74 1.62
CA HIS A 38 1.03 7.78 2.07
C HIS A 38 1.90 8.53 1.05
N SER A 39 2.19 9.81 1.30
CA SER A 39 3.07 10.61 0.45
C SER A 39 4.50 10.64 0.99
N CYS A 40 5.47 10.58 0.08
CA CYS A 40 6.85 10.90 0.39
C CYS A 40 6.98 12.40 0.69
N SER A 41 7.52 12.77 1.85
CA SER A 41 7.79 14.16 2.19
C SER A 41 8.96 14.78 1.41
N VAL A 42 9.79 13.96 0.75
CA VAL A 42 10.99 14.43 0.04
C VAL A 42 10.71 14.72 -1.43
N CYS A 43 9.91 13.89 -2.09
CA CYS A 43 9.61 14.03 -3.53
C CYS A 43 8.12 14.04 -3.85
N GLU A 44 7.26 14.13 -2.83
CA GLU A 44 5.79 14.20 -2.95
C GLU A 44 5.13 13.01 -3.63
N LYS A 45 5.90 11.95 -3.91
CA LYS A 45 5.39 10.75 -4.54
C LYS A 45 4.44 10.01 -3.59
N GLY A 46 3.20 9.82 -4.03
CA GLY A 46 2.19 9.10 -3.27
C GLY A 46 2.26 7.57 -3.43
N TYR A 47 1.92 6.86 -2.37
CA TYR A 47 1.89 5.41 -2.25
C TYR A 47 0.59 4.97 -1.60
N VAL A 48 0.15 3.77 -1.99
CA VAL A 48 -1.09 3.16 -1.52
C VAL A 48 -0.90 2.50 -0.15
N THR A 49 0.31 2.02 0.15
CA THR A 49 0.63 1.35 1.41
C THR A 49 1.87 1.95 2.08
N MET A 50 1.88 1.92 3.41
CA MET A 50 3.03 2.36 4.21
C MET A 50 4.29 1.56 3.88
N SER A 51 4.18 0.23 3.71
CA SER A 51 5.34 -0.62 3.37
C SER A 51 6.03 -0.20 2.08
N ASN A 52 5.25 0.21 1.06
CA ASN A 52 5.79 0.72 -0.20
C ASN A 52 6.45 2.09 -0.01
N LEU A 53 5.86 2.98 0.80
CA LEU A 53 6.49 4.26 1.17
C LEU A 53 7.81 4.03 1.92
N THR A 54 7.84 3.18 2.95
CA THR A 54 9.05 2.85 3.71
C THR A 54 10.13 2.27 2.82
N GLN A 55 9.76 1.36 1.91
CA GLN A 55 10.70 0.83 0.92
C GLN A 55 11.26 1.94 0.03
N HIS A 56 10.42 2.87 -0.43
CA HIS A 56 10.83 4.01 -1.22
C HIS A 56 11.72 4.98 -0.42
N MET A 57 11.46 5.24 0.85
CA MET A 57 12.32 6.12 1.65
C MET A 57 13.77 5.65 1.71
N ARG A 58 14.04 4.35 1.52
CA ARG A 58 15.41 3.82 1.39
C ARG A 58 16.20 4.39 0.20
N ILE A 59 15.53 4.85 -0.86
CA ILE A 59 16.19 5.49 -2.00
C ILE A 59 16.62 6.93 -1.69
N HIS A 60 15.88 7.62 -0.81
CA HIS A 60 16.26 8.95 -0.33
C HIS A 60 17.32 8.88 0.75
N MET A 61 17.24 7.88 1.62
CA MET A 61 18.16 7.65 2.73
C MET A 61 19.38 6.82 2.32
N GLY A 62 19.81 6.90 1.05
CA GLY A 62 20.84 6.07 0.42
C GLY A 62 21.93 5.63 1.41
N ARG A 63 21.73 4.43 1.98
CA ARG A 63 22.51 3.82 3.08
C ARG A 63 23.15 4.83 4.05
N CYS A 64 22.47 5.08 5.17
CA CYS A 64 22.99 5.18 6.55
C CYS A 64 22.37 6.34 7.34
N HIS A 65 22.07 6.05 8.61
CA HIS A 65 21.50 6.89 9.67
C HIS A 65 20.00 7.21 9.68
N ILE A 66 19.31 6.49 10.59
CA ILE A 66 18.26 6.97 11.51
C ILE A 66 17.73 8.37 11.19
N VAL A 67 16.70 8.42 10.38
CA VAL A 67 15.52 9.18 10.78
C VAL A 67 14.38 8.20 10.75
N ALA A 68 14.17 7.55 11.89
CA ALA A 68 12.86 7.10 12.26
C ALA A 68 11.98 8.36 12.26
N VAL A 69 11.43 8.72 11.10
CA VAL A 69 10.19 9.46 11.07
C VAL A 69 9.14 8.43 11.46
N VAL A 70 9.16 8.08 12.75
CA VAL A 70 7.97 7.65 13.45
C VAL A 70 7.02 8.83 13.31
N VAL A 71 6.22 8.80 12.26
CA VAL A 71 4.94 9.47 12.26
C VAL A 71 4.10 8.67 13.25
N GLU A 72 4.40 8.84 14.53
CA GLU A 72 3.47 8.57 15.63
C GLU A 72 2.37 9.62 15.46
N LYS A 73 1.39 9.29 14.63
CA LYS A 73 0.08 9.90 14.74
C LYS A 73 -0.63 9.17 15.87
N ASP A 74 -0.95 9.94 16.90
CA ASP A 74 -2.06 9.74 17.84
C ASP A 74 -1.74 9.05 19.19
N GLN A 75 -1.25 9.84 20.15
CA GLN A 75 -1.96 10.16 21.41
C GLN A 75 -1.52 11.53 21.95
#